data_AF-A0A1X7ULU9-F1
#
_entry.id   AF-A0A1X7ULU9-F1
#
_cell.length_a   1.000
_cell.length_b   1.000
_cell.length_c   1.000
_cell.angle_alpha   90.00
_cell.angle_beta   90.00
_cell.angle_gamma   90.00
#
_symmetry.space_group_name_H-M   'P 1'
#
loop_
_entity.id
_entity.type
_entity.pdbx_description
1 polymer ?
#
loop_
_entity_poly.entity_id
_entity_poly.type
_entity_poly.pdbx_seq_one_letter_code
_entity_poly.pdbx_strand_id
1 'polypeptide(L)'
;MATPAEASSSVYNSSEEDVMPDDEIITPNLHKNEENPWSLSAATVVKSRSRGHKQHSASQRKVNATFLKSYQLDSLVDKTRTKLKHLCQATNQCTTLNRLVNDHVISFYLLVQYHKQLFITIYEDCSKGRTKEKYLRLQIQWHNRCSIFLLPEDTCISAVQVDYSQTDADIRKIWYNFCHGFKETSSCKTIMIHLSSLVFQLMLEHLHQIIEKPSQHTQGHDTEQPADKDNVYYRFGGATLSNMLQERYKSIRRCSQEKIATISNEIPILQAIATKSRADMPSYLRYRDHGYMYTPDPSFIPFFKQVDTFVQQVVNPSGFQKHRDDLVKVAHDFMQIKEKELKEKFNKQIQRKLSLTDEVVQEDIPIKNVYQEMVRKLSDIRIEEFLSVQRQKMAHEKGQATTSGQNLRDNLLTHHTYLRTNIEY
;
A
#
# COMPACT_ATOMS: atom_id res chain seq x y z
N MET A 1 37.79 -41.68 26.82
CA MET A 1 38.24 -42.18 28.14
C MET A 1 39.62 -41.59 28.42
N ALA A 2 39.65 -40.51 29.18
CA ALA A 2 40.84 -39.94 29.82
C ALA A 2 40.36 -38.95 30.89
N THR A 3 40.91 -39.05 32.09
CA THR A 3 40.75 -38.18 33.27
C THR A 3 42.11 -38.24 34.01
N PRO A 4 42.44 -37.35 34.97
CA PRO A 4 42.08 -35.94 35.18
C PRO A 4 43.31 -35.07 35.63
N ALA A 5 43.11 -33.77 35.87
CA ALA A 5 43.89 -32.92 36.78
C ALA A 5 42.97 -31.75 37.23
N GLU A 6 42.57 -31.67 38.51
CA GLU A 6 43.15 -30.82 39.58
C GLU A 6 43.32 -29.34 39.20
N ALA A 7 43.09 -28.32 40.01
CA ALA A 7 42.34 -28.02 41.23
C ALA A 7 42.58 -26.51 41.47
N SER A 8 41.64 -25.81 42.15
CA SER A 8 41.91 -24.78 43.18
C SER A 8 41.06 -23.50 43.11
N SER A 9 40.75 -23.07 44.33
CA SER A 9 39.76 -22.13 44.85
C SER A 9 40.19 -20.66 44.97
N SER A 10 39.20 -19.75 45.04
CA SER A 10 38.98 -18.67 46.04
C SER A 10 37.88 -17.74 45.46
N VAL A 11 36.73 -17.41 46.06
CA VAL A 11 36.33 -16.86 47.38
C VAL A 11 37.05 -15.57 47.76
N TYR A 12 36.41 -14.42 47.53
CA TYR A 12 36.36 -13.31 48.48
C TYR A 12 35.09 -12.46 48.29
N ASN A 13 34.54 -12.06 49.43
CA ASN A 13 33.28 -11.34 49.68
C ASN A 13 33.53 -9.84 49.96
N SER A 14 32.41 -9.12 50.14
CA SER A 14 32.20 -7.83 50.84
C SER A 14 32.21 -6.58 49.95
N SER A 15 31.11 -5.85 49.76
CA SER A 15 30.18 -5.15 50.69
C SER A 15 30.78 -3.89 51.30
N GLU A 16 30.30 -2.73 50.86
CA GLU A 16 30.30 -1.49 51.66
C GLU A 16 29.08 -0.65 51.26
N GLU A 17 28.22 -0.45 52.25
CA GLU A 17 27.12 0.50 52.31
C GLU A 17 27.70 1.89 52.60
N ASP A 18 27.04 2.95 52.12
CA ASP A 18 27.10 4.23 52.81
C ASP A 18 25.80 5.02 52.65
N VAL A 19 25.46 5.73 53.72
CA VAL A 19 24.11 6.06 54.20
C VAL A 19 23.89 7.59 54.18
N MET A 20 22.77 8.03 53.58
CA MET A 20 21.90 9.21 53.92
C MET A 20 22.51 10.64 53.81
N PRO A 21 21.72 11.75 53.77
CA PRO A 21 20.33 11.90 54.27
C PRO A 21 19.32 12.70 53.44
N ASP A 22 18.07 12.63 53.91
CA ASP A 22 16.92 13.51 53.63
C ASP A 22 17.21 14.97 54.01
N ASP A 23 16.66 15.94 53.25
CA ASP A 23 15.58 16.82 53.73
C ASP A 23 15.25 17.98 52.76
N GLU A 24 13.96 18.34 52.84
CA GLU A 24 13.36 19.66 52.69
C GLU A 24 13.07 20.33 51.32
N ILE A 25 11.78 20.68 51.24
CA ILE A 25 11.05 21.49 50.28
C ILE A 25 11.34 22.97 50.53
N ILE A 26 11.82 23.71 49.52
CA ILE A 26 11.62 25.17 49.42
C ILE A 26 11.42 25.59 47.96
N THR A 27 10.23 26.08 47.62
CA THR A 27 9.98 26.94 46.45
C THR A 27 10.56 28.34 46.65
N PRO A 28 10.89 29.05 45.56
CA PRO A 28 10.31 30.39 45.45
C PRO A 28 9.76 30.72 44.05
N ASN A 29 8.59 31.36 44.09
CA ASN A 29 8.03 32.21 43.04
C ASN A 29 8.94 33.40 42.75
N LEU A 30 9.09 33.79 41.48
CA LEU A 30 9.01 35.20 41.07
C LEU A 30 8.87 35.37 39.55
N HIS A 31 7.84 36.15 39.21
CA HIS A 31 7.41 36.68 37.92
C HIS A 31 8.51 37.22 36.99
N LYS A 32 8.32 37.11 35.67
CA LYS A 32 7.77 38.20 34.82
C LYS A 32 7.62 37.77 33.33
N ASN A 33 6.43 38.08 32.82
CA ASN A 33 6.06 38.54 31.48
C ASN A 33 6.89 38.09 30.26
N GLU A 34 6.24 37.39 29.33
CA GLU A 34 6.03 37.91 27.97
C GLU A 34 4.96 37.10 27.23
N GLU A 35 4.29 37.77 26.31
CA GLU A 35 2.96 37.51 25.78
C GLU A 35 2.90 36.28 24.84
N ASN A 36 1.88 35.45 25.03
CA ASN A 36 1.55 34.34 24.12
C ASN A 36 0.23 34.64 23.38
N PRO A 37 0.24 34.96 22.07
CA PRO A 37 -0.93 35.46 21.35
C PRO A 37 -1.79 34.35 20.72
N TRP A 38 -2.05 33.22 21.41
CA TRP A 38 -2.83 32.11 20.83
C TRP A 38 -3.93 31.53 21.73
N SER A 39 -4.57 32.36 22.57
CA SER A 39 -5.79 31.95 23.26
C SER A 39 -6.91 32.97 23.06
N LEU A 40 -7.84 32.67 22.13
CA LEU A 40 -9.28 32.64 22.39
C LEU A 40 -10.09 32.30 21.11
N SER A 41 -11.19 31.58 21.35
CA SER A 41 -12.41 31.51 20.54
C SER A 41 -12.43 30.57 19.32
N ALA A 42 -12.66 29.28 19.57
CA ALA A 42 -13.41 28.41 18.66
C ALA A 42 -14.45 27.57 19.42
N ALA A 43 -15.31 28.26 20.18
CA ALA A 43 -16.62 27.73 20.51
C ALA A 43 -17.63 28.21 19.46
N THR A 44 -18.46 27.30 18.96
CA THR A 44 -19.64 27.53 18.09
C THR A 44 -19.47 27.40 16.57
N VAL A 45 -18.91 26.30 16.04
CA VAL A 45 -19.34 25.75 14.72
C VAL A 45 -19.20 24.22 14.67
N VAL A 46 -19.95 23.49 15.51
CA VAL A 46 -20.08 22.03 15.38
C VAL A 46 -21.55 21.67 15.49
N LYS A 47 -22.24 21.54 14.35
CA LYS A 47 -23.36 20.58 14.17
C LYS A 47 -23.94 20.41 12.76
N SER A 48 -23.56 21.19 11.75
CA SER A 48 -24.21 21.10 10.43
C SER A 48 -23.44 20.34 9.33
N ARG A 49 -22.10 20.16 9.42
CA ARG A 49 -21.30 19.55 8.33
C ARG A 49 -21.21 18.00 8.33
N SER A 50 -21.69 17.30 9.36
CA SER A 50 -21.54 15.83 9.47
C SER A 50 -22.68 14.99 8.85
N ARG A 51 -23.80 15.61 8.46
CA ARG A 51 -24.95 14.91 7.86
C ARG A 51 -24.76 14.62 6.36
N GLY A 52 -24.22 15.56 5.57
CA GLY A 52 -24.02 15.37 4.12
C GLY A 52 -22.96 14.31 3.76
N HIS A 53 -21.86 14.22 4.52
CA HIS A 53 -20.80 13.23 4.29
C HIS A 53 -21.23 11.77 4.62
N LYS A 54 -22.24 11.58 5.48
CA LYS A 54 -22.78 10.23 5.78
C LYS A 54 -23.68 9.72 4.64
N GLN A 55 -24.40 10.61 3.94
CA GLN A 55 -25.33 10.21 2.87
C GLN A 55 -24.60 9.77 1.59
N HIS A 56 -23.56 10.47 1.13
CA HIS A 56 -22.86 10.11 -0.11
C HIS A 56 -22.07 8.79 -0.03
N SER A 57 -21.35 8.52 1.06
CA SER A 57 -20.62 7.25 1.20
C SER A 57 -21.56 6.06 1.41
N ALA A 58 -22.77 6.27 1.96
CA ALA A 58 -23.80 5.24 2.04
C ALA A 58 -24.42 4.96 0.66
N SER A 59 -24.54 5.99 -0.20
CA SER A 59 -25.05 5.86 -1.56
C SER A 59 -24.13 5.00 -2.44
N GLN A 60 -22.81 5.27 -2.50
CA GLN A 60 -21.86 4.48 -3.29
C GLN A 60 -21.79 3.01 -2.84
N ARG A 61 -21.90 2.75 -1.52
CA ARG A 61 -21.93 1.38 -0.97
C ARG A 61 -23.17 0.61 -1.42
N LYS A 62 -24.33 1.27 -1.38
CA LYS A 62 -25.59 0.69 -1.90
C LYS A 62 -25.46 0.40 -3.39
N VAL A 63 -24.88 1.31 -4.17
CA VAL A 63 -24.65 1.13 -5.60
C VAL A 63 -23.77 -0.09 -5.89
N ASN A 64 -22.60 -0.20 -5.24
CA ASN A 64 -21.71 -1.36 -5.45
C ASN A 64 -22.34 -2.68 -5.02
N ALA A 65 -23.06 -2.71 -3.89
CA ALA A 65 -23.75 -3.90 -3.44
C ALA A 65 -24.89 -4.31 -4.39
N THR A 66 -25.62 -3.34 -4.94
CA THR A 66 -26.64 -3.58 -5.98
C THR A 66 -26.01 -4.15 -7.24
N PHE A 67 -24.86 -3.64 -7.68
CA PHE A 67 -24.14 -4.19 -8.83
C PHE A 67 -23.61 -5.60 -8.57
N LEU A 68 -23.07 -5.89 -7.38
CA LEU A 68 -22.67 -7.25 -7.01
C LEU A 68 -23.87 -8.21 -7.00
N LYS A 69 -25.04 -7.76 -6.55
CA LYS A 69 -26.29 -8.55 -6.62
C LYS A 69 -26.67 -8.85 -8.08
N SER A 70 -26.46 -7.90 -8.98
CA SER A 70 -26.72 -8.03 -10.42
C SER A 70 -25.78 -8.98 -11.16
N TYR A 71 -24.67 -9.42 -10.55
CA TYR A 71 -23.78 -10.39 -11.19
C TYR A 71 -24.53 -11.70 -11.46
N GLN A 72 -24.64 -12.08 -12.73
CA GLN A 72 -25.43 -13.24 -13.13
C GLN A 72 -24.86 -14.51 -12.49
N LEU A 73 -25.70 -15.20 -11.71
CA LEU A 73 -25.30 -16.41 -10.99
C LEU A 73 -24.85 -17.51 -11.95
N ASP A 74 -25.53 -17.67 -13.09
CA ASP A 74 -25.17 -18.66 -14.09
C ASP A 74 -23.77 -18.41 -14.66
N SER A 75 -23.42 -17.14 -14.92
CA SER A 75 -22.07 -16.75 -15.35
C SER A 75 -21.01 -17.10 -14.31
N LEU A 76 -21.31 -16.86 -13.02
CA LEU A 76 -20.41 -17.22 -11.92
C LEU A 76 -20.25 -18.75 -11.83
N VAL A 77 -21.34 -19.50 -11.93
CA VAL A 77 -21.36 -20.97 -11.88
C VAL A 77 -20.53 -21.54 -13.03
N ASP A 78 -20.69 -21.05 -14.26
CA ASP A 78 -19.95 -21.55 -15.42
C ASP A 78 -18.45 -21.22 -15.36
N LYS A 79 -18.09 -20.01 -14.92
CA LYS A 79 -16.69 -19.61 -14.71
C LYS A 79 -16.04 -20.44 -13.60
N THR A 80 -16.76 -20.64 -12.50
CA THR A 80 -16.30 -21.46 -11.37
C THR A 80 -16.10 -22.89 -11.83
N ARG A 81 -17.08 -23.48 -12.52
CA ARG A 81 -17.02 -24.82 -13.10
C ARG A 81 -15.79 -24.99 -14.00
N THR A 82 -15.57 -24.06 -14.92
CA THR A 82 -14.46 -24.11 -15.89
C THR A 82 -13.10 -24.03 -15.19
N LYS A 83 -12.89 -23.02 -14.33
CA LYS A 83 -11.62 -22.84 -13.62
C LYS A 83 -11.35 -24.00 -12.64
N LEU A 84 -12.39 -24.54 -11.99
CA LEU A 84 -12.24 -25.66 -11.06
C LEU A 84 -11.87 -26.97 -11.77
N LYS A 85 -12.44 -27.23 -12.98
CA LYS A 85 -12.03 -28.37 -13.83
C LYS A 85 -10.54 -28.31 -14.19
N HIS A 86 -10.02 -27.13 -14.54
CA HIS A 86 -8.58 -26.95 -14.82
C HIS A 86 -7.70 -27.20 -13.59
N LEU A 87 -8.10 -26.71 -12.40
CA LEU A 87 -7.35 -26.94 -11.15
C LEU A 87 -7.32 -28.43 -10.75
N CYS A 88 -8.40 -29.18 -11.00
CA CYS A 88 -8.45 -30.60 -10.67
C CYS A 88 -7.68 -31.50 -11.64
N GLN A 89 -7.53 -31.09 -12.91
CA GLN A 89 -6.62 -31.76 -13.84
C GLN A 89 -5.17 -31.72 -13.36
N ALA A 90 -4.78 -30.65 -12.64
CA ALA A 90 -3.43 -30.50 -12.09
C ALA A 90 -3.18 -31.26 -10.77
N THR A 91 -4.23 -31.66 -10.04
CA THR A 91 -4.12 -32.15 -8.65
C THR A 91 -4.56 -33.60 -8.44
N ASN A 92 -4.86 -34.36 -9.52
CA ASN A 92 -5.37 -35.73 -9.48
C ASN A 92 -6.69 -35.92 -8.70
N GLN A 93 -7.40 -34.85 -8.32
CA GLN A 93 -8.70 -34.88 -7.62
C GLN A 93 -9.91 -34.93 -8.58
N CYS A 94 -9.67 -35.36 -9.82
CA CYS A 94 -10.59 -35.22 -10.93
C CYS A 94 -11.92 -35.98 -10.75
N THR A 95 -11.90 -37.14 -10.08
CA THR A 95 -13.10 -37.97 -9.86
C THR A 95 -14.09 -37.32 -8.90
N THR A 96 -13.64 -36.87 -7.73
CA THR A 96 -14.49 -36.21 -6.72
C THR A 96 -15.05 -34.89 -7.24
N LEU A 97 -14.24 -34.09 -7.95
CA LEU A 97 -14.75 -32.87 -8.56
C LEU A 97 -15.78 -33.15 -9.65
N ASN A 98 -15.50 -34.11 -10.56
CA ASN A 98 -16.42 -34.43 -11.64
C ASN A 98 -17.78 -34.88 -11.10
N ARG A 99 -17.79 -35.64 -10.00
CA ARG A 99 -19.03 -35.98 -9.30
C ARG A 99 -19.76 -34.75 -8.77
N LEU A 100 -19.06 -33.81 -8.10
CA LEU A 100 -19.69 -32.57 -7.62
C LEU A 100 -20.30 -31.75 -8.76
N VAL A 101 -19.54 -31.59 -9.84
CA VAL A 101 -19.86 -30.67 -10.93
C VAL A 101 -20.88 -31.22 -11.92
N ASN A 102 -20.82 -32.53 -12.21
CA ASN A 102 -21.65 -33.16 -13.25
C ASN A 102 -22.78 -34.01 -12.65
N ASP A 103 -22.55 -34.70 -11.53
CA ASP A 103 -23.55 -35.63 -10.95
C ASP A 103 -24.38 -34.94 -9.86
N HIS A 104 -23.78 -33.99 -9.14
CA HIS A 104 -24.42 -33.21 -8.08
C HIS A 104 -24.57 -31.73 -8.45
N VAL A 105 -25.03 -31.46 -9.69
CA VAL A 105 -25.15 -30.11 -10.27
C VAL A 105 -25.92 -29.16 -9.34
N ILE A 106 -27.00 -29.64 -8.72
CA ILE A 106 -27.82 -28.84 -7.79
C ILE A 106 -27.01 -28.43 -6.56
N SER A 107 -26.29 -29.37 -5.94
CA SER A 107 -25.43 -29.07 -4.79
C SER A 107 -24.33 -28.08 -5.15
N PHE A 108 -23.68 -28.25 -6.31
CA PHE A 108 -22.67 -27.32 -6.80
C PHE A 108 -23.24 -25.90 -6.99
N TYR A 109 -24.42 -25.80 -7.63
CA TYR A 109 -25.11 -24.53 -7.83
C TYR A 109 -25.42 -23.83 -6.50
N LEU A 110 -26.02 -24.56 -5.55
CA LEU A 110 -26.37 -24.04 -4.22
C LEU A 110 -25.13 -23.58 -3.46
N LEU A 111 -24.01 -24.31 -3.57
CA LEU A 111 -22.74 -23.90 -2.96
C LEU A 111 -22.21 -22.60 -3.57
N VAL A 112 -22.21 -22.46 -4.89
CA VAL A 112 -21.77 -21.22 -5.55
C VAL A 112 -22.68 -20.05 -5.19
N GLN A 113 -24.00 -20.28 -5.18
CA GLN A 113 -25.00 -19.28 -4.78
C GLN A 113 -24.78 -18.83 -3.33
N TYR A 114 -24.57 -19.76 -2.41
CA TYR A 114 -24.26 -19.45 -1.01
C TYR A 114 -23.01 -18.60 -0.90
N HIS A 115 -21.90 -19.01 -1.54
CA HIS A 115 -20.65 -18.27 -1.53
C HIS A 115 -20.78 -16.86 -2.13
N LYS A 116 -21.56 -16.70 -3.22
CA LYS A 116 -21.89 -15.39 -3.78
C LYS A 116 -22.63 -14.52 -2.76
N GLN A 117 -23.67 -15.05 -2.13
CA GLN A 117 -24.46 -14.31 -1.16
C GLN A 117 -23.65 -13.94 0.07
N LEU A 118 -22.84 -14.88 0.57
CA LEU A 118 -21.92 -14.67 1.67
C LEU A 118 -20.92 -13.55 1.36
N PHE A 119 -20.35 -13.53 0.14
CA PHE A 119 -19.44 -12.47 -0.29
C PHE A 119 -20.12 -11.10 -0.23
N ILE A 120 -21.35 -11.00 -0.75
CA ILE A 120 -22.13 -9.76 -0.77
C ILE A 120 -22.40 -9.28 0.66
N THR A 121 -22.86 -10.18 1.54
CA THR A 121 -23.15 -9.85 2.94
C THR A 121 -21.91 -9.37 3.67
N ILE A 122 -20.80 -10.12 3.60
CA ILE A 122 -19.54 -9.74 4.25
C ILE A 122 -19.02 -8.42 3.66
N TYR A 123 -19.12 -8.22 2.34
CA TYR A 123 -18.73 -6.97 1.71
C TYR A 123 -19.56 -5.78 2.20
N GLU A 124 -20.88 -5.92 2.28
CA GLU A 124 -21.79 -4.90 2.82
C GLU A 124 -21.41 -4.55 4.26
N ASP A 125 -21.12 -5.56 5.09
CA ASP A 125 -20.74 -5.37 6.49
C ASP A 125 -19.36 -4.75 6.65
N CYS A 126 -18.35 -5.24 5.93
CA CYS A 126 -17.00 -4.67 5.96
C CYS A 126 -16.94 -3.27 5.34
N SER A 127 -17.89 -2.94 4.47
CA SER A 127 -18.04 -1.60 3.92
C SER A 127 -18.62 -0.61 4.92
N LYS A 128 -19.19 -1.06 6.06
CA LYS A 128 -19.68 -0.19 7.15
C LYS A 128 -18.50 0.33 8.01
N GLY A 129 -17.64 1.18 7.45
CA GLY A 129 -16.54 1.82 8.19
C GLY A 129 -15.62 2.72 7.35
N ARG A 130 -14.88 3.64 7.99
CA ARG A 130 -13.86 4.52 7.36
C ARG A 130 -12.45 3.92 7.37
N THR A 131 -12.31 2.61 7.47
CA THR A 131 -10.99 1.98 7.64
C THR A 131 -10.37 1.62 6.29
N LYS A 132 -9.07 1.93 6.14
CA LYS A 132 -8.24 1.59 4.97
C LYS A 132 -8.10 0.07 4.75
N GLU A 133 -8.60 -0.75 5.67
CA GLU A 133 -8.47 -2.21 5.73
C GLU A 133 -9.72 -2.99 5.25
N LYS A 134 -10.65 -2.35 4.52
CA LYS A 134 -11.92 -3.00 4.13
C LYS A 134 -11.75 -4.36 3.43
N TYR A 135 -10.74 -4.49 2.56
CA TYR A 135 -10.47 -5.74 1.83
C TYR A 135 -9.80 -6.80 2.70
N LEU A 136 -8.91 -6.38 3.61
CA LEU A 136 -8.30 -7.29 4.57
C LEU A 136 -9.37 -7.85 5.53
N ARG A 137 -10.27 -7.00 6.03
CA ARG A 137 -11.42 -7.42 6.84
C ARG A 137 -12.36 -8.34 6.09
N LEU A 138 -12.67 -8.02 4.83
CA LEU A 138 -13.46 -8.88 3.95
C LEU A 138 -12.82 -10.26 3.81
N GLN A 139 -11.51 -10.35 3.57
CA GLN A 139 -10.80 -11.61 3.43
C GLN A 139 -10.79 -12.42 4.74
N ILE A 140 -10.51 -11.79 5.88
CA ILE A 140 -10.52 -12.47 7.19
C ILE A 140 -11.92 -13.01 7.49
N GLN A 141 -12.96 -12.20 7.31
CA GLN A 141 -14.35 -12.61 7.54
C GLN A 141 -14.79 -13.71 6.57
N TRP A 142 -14.36 -13.65 5.31
CA TRP A 142 -14.57 -14.70 4.33
C TRP A 142 -14.00 -16.04 4.81
N HIS A 143 -12.73 -16.06 5.23
CA HIS A 143 -12.09 -17.28 5.74
C HIS A 143 -12.79 -17.81 7.00
N ASN A 144 -13.17 -16.93 7.93
CA ASN A 144 -13.89 -17.32 9.15
C ASN A 144 -15.26 -17.93 8.85
N ARG A 145 -15.96 -17.46 7.81
CA ARG A 145 -17.28 -17.96 7.44
C ARG A 145 -17.21 -19.24 6.62
N CYS A 146 -16.20 -19.40 5.76
CA CYS A 146 -16.02 -20.60 4.94
C CYS A 146 -15.36 -21.76 5.71
N SER A 147 -14.73 -21.51 6.86
CA SER A 147 -14.10 -22.57 7.67
C SER A 147 -15.08 -23.62 8.18
N ILE A 148 -16.38 -23.31 8.26
CA ILE A 148 -17.43 -24.25 8.72
C ILE A 148 -17.49 -25.54 7.91
N PHE A 149 -17.13 -25.48 6.62
CA PHE A 149 -17.13 -26.65 5.74
C PHE A 149 -15.94 -27.58 5.98
N LEU A 150 -14.95 -27.14 6.76
CA LEU A 150 -13.74 -27.88 7.08
C LEU A 150 -13.76 -28.51 8.48
N LEU A 151 -14.72 -28.09 9.31
CA LEU A 151 -14.93 -28.64 10.64
C LEU A 151 -15.41 -30.11 10.57
N PRO A 152 -15.28 -30.89 11.65
CA PRO A 152 -15.96 -32.19 11.78
C PRO A 152 -17.49 -32.06 11.75
N GLU A 153 -18.20 -33.04 11.16
CA GLU A 153 -19.65 -32.99 10.98
C GLU A 153 -20.43 -32.82 12.30
N ASP A 154 -19.96 -33.47 13.36
CA ASP A 154 -20.47 -33.43 14.72
C ASP A 154 -20.17 -32.12 15.47
N THR A 155 -19.34 -31.24 14.91
CA THR A 155 -19.03 -29.95 15.54
C THR A 155 -20.23 -29.02 15.52
N CYS A 156 -20.67 -28.64 16.72
CA CYS A 156 -21.71 -27.65 16.92
C CYS A 156 -21.25 -26.27 16.43
N ILE A 157 -21.89 -25.74 15.38
CA ILE A 157 -21.51 -24.48 14.74
C ILE A 157 -21.66 -23.29 15.70
N SER A 158 -22.65 -23.33 16.60
CA SER A 158 -22.89 -22.26 17.59
C SER A 158 -21.80 -22.17 18.66
N ALA A 159 -20.91 -23.16 18.79
CA ALA A 159 -19.77 -23.09 19.71
C ALA A 159 -18.62 -22.23 19.14
N VAL A 160 -18.62 -21.91 17.85
CA VAL A 160 -17.52 -21.26 17.14
C VAL A 160 -17.79 -19.74 17.02
N GLN A 161 -17.88 -19.01 18.14
CA GLN A 161 -17.82 -17.53 18.34
C GLN A 161 -18.30 -16.55 17.22
N VAL A 162 -19.11 -16.99 16.27
CA VAL A 162 -19.57 -16.27 15.09
C VAL A 162 -21.04 -16.62 14.94
N ASP A 163 -21.90 -15.60 14.83
CA ASP A 163 -23.34 -15.82 14.65
C ASP A 163 -23.60 -16.43 13.27
N TYR A 164 -23.67 -17.77 13.21
CA TYR A 164 -24.00 -18.52 12.01
C TYR A 164 -25.52 -18.58 11.80
N SER A 165 -25.94 -18.42 10.56
CA SER A 165 -27.35 -18.44 10.18
C SER A 165 -27.86 -19.87 9.98
N GLN A 166 -29.19 -20.07 9.99
CA GLN A 166 -29.79 -21.36 9.63
C GLN A 166 -29.36 -21.79 8.20
N THR A 167 -29.23 -20.84 7.29
CA THR A 167 -28.72 -21.06 5.93
C THR A 167 -27.32 -21.67 5.94
N ASP A 168 -26.46 -21.26 6.88
CA ASP A 168 -25.08 -21.77 7.01
C ASP A 168 -25.10 -23.25 7.44
N ALA A 169 -26.04 -23.64 8.31
CA ALA A 169 -26.25 -25.03 8.71
C ALA A 169 -26.81 -25.88 7.57
N ASP A 170 -27.80 -25.36 6.84
CA ASP A 170 -28.44 -26.08 5.73
C ASP A 170 -27.46 -26.35 4.59
N ILE A 171 -26.66 -25.34 4.21
CA ILE A 171 -25.67 -25.51 3.15
C ILE A 171 -24.52 -26.43 3.57
N ARG A 172 -24.14 -26.40 4.85
CA ARG A 172 -23.15 -27.31 5.42
C ARG A 172 -23.65 -28.75 5.37
N LYS A 173 -24.94 -28.99 5.65
CA LYS A 173 -25.57 -30.31 5.50
C LYS A 173 -25.56 -30.79 4.06
N ILE A 174 -25.86 -29.91 3.08
CA ILE A 174 -25.76 -30.24 1.64
C ILE A 174 -24.34 -30.68 1.29
N TRP A 175 -23.33 -29.97 1.81
CA TRP A 175 -21.94 -30.31 1.61
C TRP A 175 -21.57 -31.69 2.21
N TYR A 176 -21.93 -31.97 3.45
CA TYR A 176 -21.62 -33.28 4.05
C TYR A 176 -22.37 -34.44 3.41
N ASN A 177 -23.62 -34.24 3.00
CA ASN A 177 -24.37 -35.25 2.25
C ASN A 177 -23.63 -35.64 0.96
N PHE A 178 -22.99 -34.68 0.29
CA PHE A 178 -22.11 -34.96 -0.84
C PHE A 178 -20.84 -35.72 -0.40
N CYS A 179 -20.20 -35.30 0.69
CA CYS A 179 -18.98 -35.93 1.20
C CYS A 179 -19.17 -37.37 1.68
N HIS A 180 -20.35 -37.74 2.19
CA HIS A 180 -20.63 -39.08 2.73
C HIS A 180 -20.45 -40.20 1.69
N GLY A 181 -20.48 -39.87 0.39
CA GLY A 181 -20.21 -40.79 -0.70
C GLY A 181 -18.73 -41.07 -0.99
N PHE A 182 -17.80 -40.56 -0.17
CA PHE A 182 -16.36 -40.67 -0.38
C PHE A 182 -15.64 -41.27 0.84
N LYS A 183 -14.75 -42.24 0.58
CA LYS A 183 -13.93 -42.88 1.63
C LYS A 183 -12.85 -41.93 2.19
N GLU A 184 -12.40 -40.95 1.40
CA GLU A 184 -11.32 -40.04 1.76
C GLU A 184 -11.82 -38.60 1.91
N THR A 185 -11.79 -38.07 3.13
CA THR A 185 -12.30 -36.73 3.46
C THR A 185 -11.35 -35.61 3.05
N SER A 186 -10.07 -35.90 2.80
CA SER A 186 -9.02 -34.94 2.39
C SER A 186 -9.33 -34.29 1.04
N SER A 187 -9.80 -35.09 0.07
CA SER A 187 -10.16 -34.64 -1.27
C SER A 187 -11.35 -33.68 -1.24
N CYS A 188 -12.37 -33.98 -0.42
CA CYS A 188 -13.52 -33.09 -0.24
C CYS A 188 -13.09 -31.74 0.34
N LYS A 189 -12.28 -31.74 1.41
CA LYS A 189 -11.77 -30.50 2.03
C LYS A 189 -11.01 -29.64 1.02
N THR A 190 -10.15 -30.26 0.21
CA THR A 190 -9.37 -29.55 -0.81
C THR A 190 -10.27 -28.91 -1.87
N ILE A 191 -11.28 -29.64 -2.36
CA ILE A 191 -12.26 -29.13 -3.32
C ILE A 191 -13.03 -27.93 -2.73
N MET A 192 -13.44 -28.00 -1.46
CA MET A 192 -14.15 -26.88 -0.82
C MET A 192 -13.25 -25.64 -0.67
N ILE A 193 -11.98 -25.82 -0.29
CA ILE A 193 -11.01 -24.72 -0.22
C ILE A 193 -10.86 -24.06 -1.59
N HIS A 194 -10.70 -24.86 -2.65
CA HIS A 194 -10.60 -24.34 -4.01
C HIS A 194 -11.87 -23.64 -4.47
N LEU A 195 -13.06 -24.23 -4.21
CA LEU A 195 -14.34 -23.63 -4.54
C LEU A 195 -14.51 -22.27 -3.85
N SER A 196 -14.27 -22.22 -2.53
CA SER A 196 -14.37 -21.00 -1.73
C SER A 196 -13.39 -19.93 -2.23
N SER A 197 -12.13 -20.30 -2.47
CA SER A 197 -11.11 -19.36 -2.97
C SER A 197 -11.47 -18.82 -4.36
N LEU A 198 -11.96 -19.69 -5.24
CA LEU A 198 -12.28 -19.34 -6.62
C LEU A 198 -13.48 -18.42 -6.73
N VAL A 199 -14.55 -18.69 -5.98
CA VAL A 199 -15.72 -17.79 -5.95
C VAL A 199 -15.33 -16.43 -5.37
N PHE A 200 -14.50 -16.39 -4.32
CA PHE A 200 -13.98 -15.14 -3.77
C PHE A 200 -13.21 -14.32 -4.81
N GLN A 201 -12.28 -14.97 -5.54
CA GLN A 201 -11.49 -14.31 -6.59
C GLN A 201 -12.37 -13.77 -7.71
N LEU A 202 -13.30 -14.56 -8.24
CA LEU A 202 -14.20 -14.14 -9.32
C LEU A 202 -15.11 -12.97 -8.90
N MET A 203 -15.62 -13.00 -7.66
CA MET A 203 -16.43 -11.92 -7.11
C MET A 203 -15.60 -10.65 -6.90
N LEU A 204 -14.34 -10.78 -6.45
CA LEU A 204 -13.43 -9.65 -6.27
C LEU A 204 -12.99 -9.04 -7.61
N GLU A 205 -12.70 -9.87 -8.62
CA GLU A 205 -12.45 -9.44 -10.00
C GLU A 205 -13.64 -8.64 -10.54
N HIS A 206 -14.86 -9.17 -10.36
CA HIS A 206 -16.06 -8.48 -10.81
C HIS A 206 -16.30 -7.16 -10.07
N LEU A 207 -16.06 -7.14 -8.75
CA LEU A 207 -16.10 -5.90 -7.95
C LEU A 207 -15.12 -4.86 -8.49
N HIS A 208 -13.91 -5.24 -8.84
CA HIS A 208 -12.92 -4.33 -9.42
C HIS A 208 -13.37 -3.82 -10.79
N GLN A 209 -13.95 -4.66 -11.64
CA GLN A 209 -14.51 -4.23 -12.93
C GLN A 209 -15.66 -3.24 -12.77
N ILE A 210 -16.54 -3.41 -11.77
CA ILE A 210 -17.61 -2.46 -11.45
C ILE A 210 -17.02 -1.11 -11.02
N ILE A 211 -15.92 -1.14 -10.24
CA ILE A 211 -15.26 0.07 -9.74
C ILE A 211 -14.45 0.77 -10.83
N GLU A 212 -13.86 0.02 -11.76
CA GLU A 212 -12.98 0.52 -12.82
C GLU A 212 -13.73 1.07 -14.04
N LYS A 213 -14.99 0.67 -14.28
CA LYS A 213 -15.80 1.27 -15.35
C LYS A 213 -16.17 2.70 -14.97
N PRO A 214 -15.57 3.73 -15.59
CA PRO A 214 -16.07 5.09 -15.43
C PRO A 214 -17.46 5.11 -16.03
N SER A 215 -18.38 5.80 -15.38
CA SER A 215 -19.75 6.02 -15.83
C SER A 215 -19.76 6.54 -17.29
N GLN A 216 -19.89 5.65 -18.29
CA GLN A 216 -20.08 6.00 -19.71
C GLN A 216 -21.49 6.57 -20.01
N HIS A 217 -22.15 7.12 -19.00
CA HIS A 217 -23.40 7.86 -19.13
C HIS A 217 -23.23 9.26 -18.58
N THR A 218 -22.34 10.02 -19.22
CA THR A 218 -22.56 11.45 -19.44
C THR A 218 -21.79 11.81 -20.71
N GLN A 219 -22.47 11.85 -21.84
CA GLN A 219 -21.98 12.58 -23.00
C GLN A 219 -21.94 14.06 -22.62
N GLY A 220 -20.77 14.68 -22.68
CA GLY A 220 -20.62 16.10 -22.36
C GLY A 220 -19.17 16.52 -22.22
N HIS A 221 -18.62 16.99 -23.33
CA HIS A 221 -17.39 17.77 -23.48
C HIS A 221 -16.05 17.06 -23.28
N ASP A 222 -15.35 16.91 -24.40
CA ASP A 222 -13.91 16.81 -24.49
C ASP A 222 -13.25 17.88 -23.61
N THR A 223 -12.63 17.43 -22.54
CA THR A 223 -11.44 18.07 -21.99
C THR A 223 -10.46 16.94 -21.76
N GLU A 224 -9.46 16.86 -22.64
CA GLU A 224 -8.26 16.07 -22.42
C GLU A 224 -7.81 16.25 -20.97
N GLN A 225 -7.71 15.17 -20.19
CA GLN A 225 -7.09 15.20 -18.85
C GLN A 225 -5.56 15.16 -19.03
N PRO A 226 -4.83 16.29 -18.93
CA PRO A 226 -3.37 16.32 -19.12
C PRO A 226 -2.64 16.20 -17.76
N ALA A 227 -3.38 16.17 -16.65
CA ALA A 227 -2.87 16.42 -15.30
C ALA A 227 -2.44 15.16 -14.53
N ASP A 228 -2.53 13.94 -15.09
CA ASP A 228 -2.19 12.72 -14.33
C ASP A 228 -0.72 12.29 -14.48
N LYS A 229 0.00 12.77 -15.50
CA LYS A 229 1.39 12.36 -15.78
C LYS A 229 2.41 12.90 -14.79
N ASP A 230 2.25 14.13 -14.31
CA ASP A 230 3.28 14.77 -13.46
C ASP A 230 3.09 14.46 -11.96
N ASN A 231 2.00 13.77 -11.59
CA ASN A 231 1.65 13.47 -10.21
C ASN A 231 2.63 12.50 -9.54
N VAL A 232 3.24 11.62 -10.36
CA VAL A 232 4.27 10.69 -9.89
C VAL A 232 5.49 11.46 -9.37
N TYR A 233 5.83 12.61 -9.97
CA TYR A 233 7.02 13.39 -9.60
C TYR A 233 6.86 14.13 -8.28
N TYR A 234 5.64 14.47 -7.86
CA TYR A 234 5.38 15.01 -6.53
C TYR A 234 5.62 13.95 -5.43
N ARG A 235 5.20 12.70 -5.66
CA ARG A 235 5.44 11.59 -4.71
C ARG A 235 6.92 11.24 -4.65
N PHE A 236 7.51 11.10 -5.83
CA PHE A 236 8.89 10.67 -6.02
C PHE A 236 9.86 11.70 -5.47
N GLY A 237 9.74 12.96 -5.90
CA GLY A 237 10.52 14.07 -5.36
C GLY A 237 10.30 14.26 -3.86
N GLY A 238 9.04 14.15 -3.39
CA GLY A 238 8.72 14.27 -1.97
C GLY A 238 9.34 13.18 -1.10
N ALA A 239 9.33 11.93 -1.56
CA ALA A 239 9.98 10.80 -0.88
C ALA A 239 11.50 10.98 -0.84
N THR A 240 12.12 11.39 -1.95
CA THR A 240 13.56 11.68 -2.03
C THR A 240 13.95 12.78 -1.05
N LEU A 241 13.23 13.91 -1.06
CA LEU A 241 13.47 15.03 -0.13
C LEU A 241 13.32 14.61 1.33
N SER A 242 12.26 13.86 1.66
CA SER A 242 12.04 13.34 3.00
C SER A 242 13.20 12.47 3.46
N ASN A 243 13.70 11.59 2.60
CA ASN A 243 14.78 10.68 2.93
C ASN A 243 16.09 11.47 3.16
N MET A 244 16.46 12.35 2.22
CA MET A 244 17.68 13.17 2.33
C MET A 244 17.67 14.06 3.59
N LEU A 245 16.56 14.76 3.87
CA LEU A 245 16.43 15.60 5.06
C LEU A 245 16.51 14.78 6.35
N GLN A 246 15.83 13.63 6.43
CA GLN A 246 15.91 12.76 7.59
C GLN A 246 17.33 12.24 7.83
N GLU A 247 18.04 11.83 6.77
CA GLU A 247 19.44 11.40 6.86
C GLU A 247 20.34 12.53 7.36
N ARG A 248 20.14 13.77 6.90
CA ARG A 248 20.90 14.94 7.38
C ARG A 248 20.63 15.26 8.85
N TYR A 249 19.37 15.35 9.27
CA TYR A 249 19.03 15.60 10.67
C TYR A 249 19.53 14.49 11.61
N LYS A 250 19.54 13.22 11.15
CA LYS A 250 20.13 12.11 11.92
C LYS A 250 21.65 12.21 11.99
N SER A 251 22.30 12.57 10.88
CA SER A 251 23.77 12.61 10.77
C SER A 251 24.40 13.74 11.58
N ILE A 252 23.74 14.89 11.70
CA ILE A 252 24.20 16.02 12.53
C ILE A 252 24.49 15.56 13.97
N ARG A 253 23.73 14.61 14.51
CA ARG A 253 23.88 14.13 15.88
C ARG A 253 25.08 13.19 16.11
N ARG A 254 25.76 12.76 15.04
CA ARG A 254 26.71 11.62 15.09
C ARG A 254 28.03 11.85 14.32
N CYS A 255 28.25 13.04 13.75
CA CYS A 255 29.39 13.32 12.87
C CYS A 255 30.37 14.33 13.49
N SER A 256 31.56 14.44 12.91
CA SER A 256 32.56 15.46 13.28
C SER A 256 32.06 16.89 13.01
N GLN A 257 32.67 17.88 13.67
CA GLN A 257 32.25 19.28 13.57
C GLN A 257 32.33 19.83 12.13
N GLU A 258 33.38 19.47 11.38
CA GLU A 258 33.51 19.84 9.96
C GLU A 258 32.36 19.28 9.12
N LYS A 259 32.00 18.01 9.34
CA LYS A 259 30.91 17.35 8.61
C LYS A 259 29.55 17.91 9.03
N ILE A 260 29.39 18.33 10.28
CA ILE A 260 28.20 19.06 10.75
C ILE A 260 28.06 20.39 10.00
N ALA A 261 29.14 21.14 9.82
CA ALA A 261 29.11 22.40 9.07
C ALA A 261 28.64 22.19 7.63
N THR A 262 29.21 21.19 6.93
CA THR A 262 28.77 20.84 5.56
C THR A 262 27.30 20.43 5.51
N ILE A 263 26.86 19.51 6.38
CA ILE A 263 25.46 19.07 6.42
C ILE A 263 24.51 20.24 6.73
N SER A 264 24.92 21.15 7.62
CA SER A 264 24.11 22.31 7.99
C SER A 264 23.88 23.25 6.80
N ASN A 265 24.84 23.35 5.89
CA ASN A 265 24.70 24.12 4.65
C ASN A 265 23.84 23.41 3.58
N GLU A 266 23.78 22.07 3.59
CA GLU A 266 22.94 21.30 2.67
C GLU A 266 21.44 21.35 3.01
N ILE A 267 21.08 21.51 4.29
CA ILE A 267 19.68 21.54 4.74
C ILE A 267 18.87 22.69 4.11
N PRO A 268 19.34 23.96 4.11
CA PRO A 268 18.65 25.06 3.45
C PRO A 268 18.41 24.81 1.95
N ILE A 269 19.37 24.17 1.27
CA ILE A 269 19.25 23.83 -0.15
C ILE A 269 18.12 22.82 -0.35
N LEU A 270 18.09 21.74 0.44
CA LEU A 270 16.99 20.76 0.41
C LEU A 270 15.64 21.37 0.77
N GLN A 271 15.62 22.29 1.73
CA GLN A 271 14.41 23.03 2.10
C GLN A 271 13.93 23.97 1.01
N ALA A 272 14.82 24.53 0.19
CA ALA A 272 14.47 25.38 -0.96
C ALA A 272 13.94 24.59 -2.16
N ILE A 273 14.35 23.33 -2.29
CA ILE A 273 13.78 22.39 -3.27
C ILE A 273 12.39 21.92 -2.81
N ALA A 274 12.14 21.90 -1.50
CA ALA A 274 10.83 21.64 -0.94
C ALA A 274 9.95 22.90 -0.93
N THR A 275 8.64 22.71 -0.94
CA THR A 275 7.66 23.77 -0.71
C THR A 275 6.73 23.38 0.43
N LYS A 276 6.35 24.38 1.23
CA LYS A 276 5.27 24.26 2.21
C LYS A 276 3.90 24.38 1.55
N SER A 277 3.83 25.06 0.41
CA SER A 277 2.60 25.21 -0.36
C SER A 277 2.21 23.88 -0.98
N ARG A 278 0.96 23.48 -0.80
CA ARG A 278 0.40 22.29 -1.43
C ARG A 278 -0.59 22.64 -2.54
N ALA A 279 -0.69 23.92 -2.91
CA ALA A 279 -1.65 24.39 -3.90
C ALA A 279 -1.50 23.62 -5.22
N ASP A 280 -0.25 23.42 -5.64
CA ASP A 280 0.11 22.77 -6.90
C ASP A 280 0.13 21.24 -6.82
N MET A 281 -0.05 20.67 -5.62
CA MET A 281 -0.13 19.24 -5.45
C MET A 281 -1.51 18.72 -5.90
N PRO A 282 -1.56 17.59 -6.63
CA PRO A 282 -2.80 16.92 -6.98
C PRO A 282 -3.68 16.68 -5.74
N SER A 283 -4.99 16.92 -5.88
CA SER A 283 -5.95 16.84 -4.77
C SER A 283 -5.95 15.47 -4.08
N TYR A 284 -5.67 14.38 -4.82
CA TYR A 284 -5.63 13.03 -4.24
C TYR A 284 -4.39 12.77 -3.39
N LEU A 285 -3.26 13.39 -3.74
CA LEU A 285 -2.03 13.30 -2.95
C LEU A 285 -2.14 14.15 -1.69
N ARG A 286 -2.71 15.36 -1.81
CA ARG A 286 -3.06 16.19 -0.65
C ARG A 286 -3.96 15.45 0.34
N TYR A 287 -4.91 14.68 -0.18
CA TYR A 287 -5.82 13.87 0.64
C TYR A 287 -5.11 12.69 1.34
N ARG A 288 -4.08 12.13 0.73
CA ARG A 288 -3.32 10.98 1.29
C ARG A 288 -2.34 11.41 2.37
N ASP A 289 -1.80 12.61 2.24
CA ASP A 289 -0.83 13.16 3.17
C ASP A 289 -1.51 13.83 4.37
N HIS A 290 -1.28 13.30 5.58
CA HIS A 290 -1.81 13.86 6.83
C HIS A 290 -1.05 15.11 7.32
N GLY A 291 -0.20 15.72 6.50
CA GLY A 291 0.58 16.87 6.92
C GLY A 291 2.10 16.65 6.88
N TYR A 292 2.57 15.45 6.59
CA TYR A 292 3.93 15.04 6.91
C TYR A 292 4.81 14.78 5.69
N MET A 293 4.24 14.81 4.47
CA MET A 293 5.00 14.59 3.25
C MET A 293 5.68 15.90 2.81
N TYR A 294 6.99 15.82 2.58
CA TYR A 294 7.69 16.87 1.86
C TYR A 294 7.13 16.95 0.45
N THR A 295 6.84 18.17 0.00
CA THR A 295 6.35 18.43 -1.35
C THR A 295 7.47 19.13 -2.10
N PRO A 296 7.90 18.65 -3.28
CA PRO A 296 8.85 19.41 -4.06
C PRO A 296 8.20 20.66 -4.64
N ASP A 297 8.99 21.72 -4.75
CA ASP A 297 8.56 22.93 -5.43
C ASP A 297 8.29 22.63 -6.93
N PRO A 298 7.20 23.15 -7.50
CA PRO A 298 6.84 22.92 -8.90
C PRO A 298 7.96 23.24 -9.90
N SER A 299 8.85 24.19 -9.60
CA SER A 299 9.97 24.55 -10.48
C SER A 299 10.99 23.43 -10.67
N PHE A 300 11.04 22.45 -9.76
CA PHE A 300 11.93 21.29 -9.83
C PHE A 300 11.30 20.06 -10.50
N ILE A 301 9.98 20.05 -10.74
CA ILE A 301 9.31 18.94 -11.42
C ILE A 301 9.93 18.67 -12.81
N PRO A 302 10.25 19.68 -13.65
CA PRO A 302 10.93 19.44 -14.92
C PRO A 302 12.31 18.78 -14.77
N PHE A 303 13.02 19.01 -13.67
CA PHE A 303 14.30 18.35 -13.40
C PHE A 303 14.07 16.87 -13.06
N PHE A 304 13.15 16.54 -12.15
CA PHE A 304 12.83 15.14 -11.82
C PHE A 304 12.36 14.34 -13.01
N LYS A 305 11.51 14.94 -13.84
CA LYS A 305 11.02 14.33 -15.07
C LYS A 305 12.14 13.98 -16.04
N GLN A 306 13.17 14.83 -16.11
CA GLN A 306 14.32 14.57 -16.98
C GLN A 306 15.24 13.49 -16.43
N VAL A 307 15.48 13.46 -15.11
CA VAL A 307 16.19 12.36 -14.45
C VAL A 307 15.48 11.03 -14.74
N ASP A 308 14.17 10.97 -14.52
CA ASP A 308 13.35 9.79 -14.82
C ASP A 308 13.41 9.41 -16.31
N THR A 309 13.31 10.38 -17.22
CA THR A 309 13.41 10.14 -18.67
C THR A 309 14.75 9.49 -19.04
N PHE A 310 15.87 9.96 -18.49
CA PHE A 310 17.19 9.40 -18.78
C PHE A 310 17.36 8.01 -18.18
N VAL A 311 16.89 7.79 -16.96
CA VAL A 311 16.91 6.46 -16.35
C VAL A 311 16.09 5.48 -17.18
N GLN A 312 14.91 5.87 -17.67
CA GLN A 312 14.04 5.01 -18.49
C GLN A 312 14.63 4.62 -19.86
N GLN A 313 15.57 5.41 -20.41
CA GLN A 313 16.26 5.05 -21.65
C GLN A 313 17.12 3.77 -21.48
N VAL A 314 17.60 3.53 -20.27
CA VAL A 314 18.36 2.32 -19.92
C VAL A 314 17.48 1.29 -19.21
N VAL A 315 16.67 1.74 -18.25
CA VAL A 315 15.83 0.91 -17.37
C VAL A 315 14.48 0.68 -18.04
N ASN A 316 14.47 -0.25 -18.99
CA ASN A 316 13.30 -0.71 -19.71
C ASN A 316 13.44 -2.21 -20.04
N PRO A 317 12.39 -2.90 -20.57
CA PRO A 317 12.46 -4.33 -20.85
C PRO A 317 13.63 -4.72 -21.75
N SER A 318 13.93 -3.93 -22.78
CA SER A 318 15.05 -4.17 -23.70
C SER A 318 16.40 -4.02 -23.01
N GLY A 319 16.57 -2.96 -22.20
CA GLY A 319 17.78 -2.75 -21.42
C GLY A 319 17.99 -3.83 -20.35
N PHE A 320 16.92 -4.28 -19.69
CA PHE A 320 16.98 -5.39 -18.74
C PHE A 320 17.37 -6.72 -19.39
N GLN A 321 16.84 -7.00 -20.59
CA GLN A 321 17.22 -8.19 -21.34
C GLN A 321 18.70 -8.16 -21.75
N LYS A 322 19.20 -6.98 -22.13
CA LYS A 322 20.58 -6.77 -22.59
C LYS A 322 21.61 -6.78 -21.46
N HIS A 323 21.31 -6.13 -20.34
CA HIS A 323 22.29 -5.85 -19.28
C HIS A 323 22.09 -6.72 -18.03
N ARG A 324 20.91 -7.32 -17.83
CA ARG A 324 20.60 -8.25 -16.72
C ARG A 324 21.10 -7.72 -15.36
N ASP A 325 22.11 -8.35 -14.79
CA ASP A 325 22.66 -8.05 -13.47
C ASP A 325 23.42 -6.72 -13.44
N ASP A 326 23.94 -6.27 -14.59
CA ASP A 326 24.66 -4.99 -14.73
C ASP A 326 23.73 -3.80 -14.98
N LEU A 327 22.40 -3.99 -15.04
CA LEU A 327 21.45 -2.91 -15.38
C LEU A 327 21.61 -1.68 -14.49
N VAL A 328 21.80 -1.88 -13.18
CA VAL A 328 21.96 -0.80 -12.20
C VAL A 328 23.22 0.01 -12.50
N LYS A 329 24.34 -0.69 -12.75
CA LYS A 329 25.62 -0.05 -13.07
C LYS A 329 25.53 0.75 -14.36
N VAL A 330 24.99 0.16 -15.42
CA VAL A 330 24.83 0.83 -16.72
C VAL A 330 23.92 2.05 -16.62
N ALA A 331 22.86 1.99 -15.79
CA ALA A 331 21.99 3.13 -15.56
C ALA A 331 22.75 4.28 -14.89
N HIS A 332 23.57 4.01 -13.86
CA HIS A 332 24.39 5.06 -13.23
C HIS A 332 25.46 5.63 -14.15
N ASP A 333 26.15 4.78 -14.93
CA ASP A 333 27.13 5.23 -15.92
C ASP A 333 26.48 6.15 -16.97
N PHE A 334 25.26 5.80 -17.42
CA PHE A 334 24.50 6.64 -18.33
C PHE A 334 24.11 8.00 -17.71
N MET A 335 23.77 8.02 -16.42
CA MET A 335 23.48 9.26 -15.71
C MET A 335 24.71 10.17 -15.59
N GLN A 336 25.92 9.61 -15.45
CA GLN A 336 27.17 10.37 -15.47
C GLN A 336 27.41 11.00 -16.85
N ILE A 337 27.12 10.28 -17.94
CA ILE A 337 27.22 10.85 -19.30
C ILE A 337 26.27 12.05 -19.49
N LYS A 338 25.09 12.01 -18.84
CA LYS A 338 24.09 13.09 -18.88
C LYS A 338 24.29 14.16 -17.80
N GLU A 339 25.36 14.09 -17.02
CA GLU A 339 25.58 14.95 -15.86
C GLU A 339 25.57 16.43 -16.22
N LYS A 340 26.23 16.82 -17.32
CA LYS A 340 26.32 18.24 -17.73
C LYS A 340 24.94 18.87 -17.94
N GLU A 341 24.07 18.17 -18.66
CA GLU A 341 22.72 18.65 -19.00
C GLU A 341 21.81 18.72 -17.76
N LEU A 342 21.86 17.69 -16.90
CA LEU A 342 21.09 17.65 -15.67
C LEU A 342 21.54 18.70 -14.65
N LYS A 343 22.87 18.86 -14.51
CA LYS A 343 23.47 19.81 -13.56
C LYS A 343 23.15 21.24 -13.96
N GLU A 344 23.22 21.59 -15.24
CA GLU A 344 22.84 22.92 -15.72
C GLU A 344 21.39 23.26 -15.34
N LYS A 345 20.46 22.32 -15.56
CA LYS A 345 19.05 22.53 -15.22
C LYS A 345 18.81 22.63 -13.72
N PHE A 346 19.48 21.79 -12.93
CA PHE A 346 19.40 21.84 -11.47
C PHE A 346 19.92 23.17 -10.92
N ASN A 347 21.12 23.56 -11.34
CA ASN A 347 21.79 24.81 -10.92
C ASN A 347 20.94 26.03 -11.24
N LYS A 348 20.35 26.09 -12.45
CA LYS A 348 19.47 27.18 -12.85
C LYS A 348 18.23 27.32 -11.96
N GLN A 349 17.69 26.22 -11.43
CA GLN A 349 16.54 26.28 -10.51
C GLN A 349 16.97 26.68 -9.09
N ILE A 350 18.10 26.16 -8.61
CA ILE A 350 18.66 26.52 -7.30
C ILE A 350 19.02 28.01 -7.25
N GLN A 351 19.72 28.50 -8.28
CA GLN A 351 20.08 29.90 -8.42
C GLN A 351 18.87 30.82 -8.29
N ARG A 352 17.77 30.48 -8.99
CA ARG A 352 16.52 31.24 -8.94
C ARG A 352 15.83 31.20 -7.58
N LYS A 353 15.91 30.07 -6.87
CA LYS A 353 15.22 29.89 -5.58
C LYS A 353 15.97 30.49 -4.41
N LEU A 354 17.30 30.46 -4.45
CA LEU A 354 18.17 30.97 -3.39
C LEU A 354 18.74 32.36 -3.72
N SER A 355 18.40 32.94 -4.88
CA SER A 355 18.91 34.24 -5.35
C SER A 355 20.44 34.31 -5.37
N LEU A 356 21.09 33.22 -5.81
CA LEU A 356 22.54 33.10 -5.85
C LEU A 356 23.11 33.59 -7.19
N THR A 357 24.40 33.93 -7.23
CA THR A 357 25.12 34.21 -8.48
C THR A 357 25.56 32.91 -9.17
N ASP A 358 25.82 32.96 -10.48
CA ASP A 358 26.26 31.78 -11.24
C ASP A 358 27.56 31.18 -10.69
N GLU A 359 28.51 32.02 -10.30
CA GLU A 359 29.81 31.62 -9.74
C GLU A 359 29.64 30.80 -8.46
N VAL A 360 28.78 31.26 -7.54
CA VAL A 360 28.50 30.55 -6.29
C VAL A 360 27.88 29.18 -6.58
N VAL A 361 26.90 29.09 -7.47
CA VAL A 361 26.19 27.84 -7.74
C VAL A 361 27.07 26.78 -8.41
N GLN A 362 28.08 27.17 -9.19
CA GLN A 362 28.95 26.22 -9.89
C GLN A 362 30.01 25.58 -8.97
N GLU A 363 30.52 26.34 -8.01
CA GLU A 363 31.65 25.93 -7.15
C GLU A 363 31.22 25.48 -5.74
N ASP A 364 29.97 25.76 -5.33
CA ASP A 364 29.47 25.41 -4.00
C ASP A 364 29.36 23.88 -3.79
N ILE A 365 30.18 23.40 -2.84
CA ILE A 365 30.28 21.98 -2.46
C ILE A 365 28.93 21.43 -1.96
N PRO A 366 28.23 22.06 -1.00
CA PRO A 366 26.87 21.68 -0.61
C PRO A 366 25.89 21.50 -1.79
N ILE A 367 25.87 22.44 -2.75
CA ILE A 367 24.98 22.33 -3.93
C ILE A 367 25.34 21.09 -4.76
N LYS A 368 26.64 20.86 -5.00
CA LYS A 368 27.13 19.68 -5.72
C LYS A 368 26.75 18.37 -5.01
N ASN A 369 26.90 18.29 -3.69
CA ASN A 369 26.54 17.11 -2.91
C ASN A 369 25.04 16.81 -2.98
N VAL A 370 24.21 17.84 -2.80
CA VAL A 370 22.74 17.70 -2.89
C VAL A 370 22.34 17.23 -4.29
N TYR A 371 22.91 17.80 -5.36
CA TYR A 371 22.67 17.38 -6.73
C TYR A 371 23.01 15.89 -6.93
N GLN A 372 24.23 15.48 -6.59
CA GLN A 372 24.71 14.12 -6.81
C GLN A 372 23.86 13.09 -6.07
N GLU A 373 23.54 13.36 -4.80
CA GLU A 373 22.73 12.46 -4.00
C GLU A 373 21.28 12.41 -4.48
N MET A 374 20.72 13.54 -4.90
CA MET A 374 19.36 13.59 -5.44
C MET A 374 19.24 12.80 -6.74
N VAL A 375 20.15 13.00 -7.70
CA VAL A 375 20.17 12.23 -8.96
C VAL A 375 20.31 10.73 -8.67
N ARG A 376 21.20 10.36 -7.74
CA ARG A 376 21.37 8.96 -7.33
C ARG A 376 20.08 8.37 -6.76
N LYS A 377 19.50 9.00 -5.72
CA LYS A 377 18.28 8.46 -5.06
C LYS A 377 17.08 8.40 -6.01
N LEU A 378 16.89 9.41 -6.87
CA LEU A 378 15.84 9.36 -7.89
C LEU A 378 16.09 8.18 -8.85
N SER A 379 17.32 8.01 -9.33
CA SER A 379 17.67 6.88 -10.21
C SER A 379 17.41 5.53 -9.52
N ASP A 380 17.88 5.38 -8.28
CA ASP A 380 17.72 4.16 -7.47
C ASP A 380 16.25 3.78 -7.32
N ILE A 381 15.38 4.72 -6.94
CA ILE A 381 13.94 4.45 -6.78
C ILE A 381 13.32 3.98 -8.10
N ARG A 382 13.69 4.58 -9.23
CA ARG A 382 13.14 4.17 -10.54
C ARG A 382 13.65 2.80 -10.98
N ILE A 383 14.92 2.49 -10.73
CA ILE A 383 15.51 1.17 -10.98
C ILE A 383 14.81 0.12 -10.12
N GLU A 384 14.65 0.36 -8.82
CA GLU A 384 13.99 -0.55 -7.90
C GLU A 384 12.52 -0.79 -8.26
N GLU A 385 11.79 0.26 -8.63
CA GLU A 385 10.40 0.15 -9.10
C GLU A 385 10.31 -0.79 -10.31
N PHE A 386 11.17 -0.57 -11.32
CA PHE A 386 11.21 -1.43 -12.50
C PHE A 386 11.55 -2.87 -12.15
N LEU A 387 12.61 -3.11 -11.37
CA LEU A 387 13.04 -4.45 -10.96
C LEU A 387 11.98 -5.16 -10.10
N SER A 388 11.26 -4.42 -9.27
CA SER A 388 10.12 -4.95 -8.50
C SER A 388 9.00 -5.43 -9.41
N VAL A 389 8.64 -4.64 -10.42
CA VAL A 389 7.64 -5.03 -11.43
C VAL A 389 8.10 -6.27 -12.21
N GLN A 390 9.37 -6.34 -12.62
CA GLN A 390 9.90 -7.51 -13.33
C GLN A 390 9.90 -8.76 -12.44
N ARG A 391 10.29 -8.65 -11.16
CA ARG A 391 10.21 -9.76 -10.21
C ARG A 391 8.78 -10.26 -10.03
N GLN A 392 7.80 -9.36 -9.95
CA GLN A 392 6.39 -9.73 -9.88
C GLN A 392 5.92 -10.45 -11.15
N LYS A 393 6.32 -9.98 -12.34
CA LYS A 393 6.00 -10.66 -13.61
C LYS A 393 6.59 -12.06 -13.66
N MET A 394 7.87 -12.23 -13.32
CA MET A 394 8.52 -13.54 -13.26
C MET A 394 7.88 -14.47 -12.23
N ALA A 395 7.50 -13.96 -11.06
CA ALA A 395 6.80 -14.73 -10.04
C ALA A 395 5.41 -15.19 -10.52
N HIS A 396 4.70 -14.32 -11.24
CA HIS A 396 3.42 -14.66 -11.86
C HIS A 396 3.57 -15.74 -12.94
N GLU A 397 4.55 -15.60 -13.84
CA GLU A 397 4.85 -16.60 -14.88
C GLU A 397 5.24 -17.96 -14.29
N LYS A 398 5.92 -17.98 -13.13
CA LYS A 398 6.25 -19.19 -12.38
C LYS A 398 5.08 -19.77 -11.57
N GLY A 399 3.88 -19.18 -11.66
CA GLY A 399 2.70 -19.60 -10.89
C GLY A 399 2.81 -19.32 -9.38
N GLN A 400 3.74 -18.47 -8.96
CA GLN A 400 4.04 -18.17 -7.56
C GLN A 400 3.37 -16.89 -7.05
N ALA A 401 2.71 -16.10 -7.91
CA ALA A 401 2.07 -14.84 -7.52
C ALA A 401 0.57 -14.82 -7.81
N THR A 402 -0.24 -14.55 -6.78
CA THR A 402 -1.71 -14.47 -6.83
C THR A 402 -2.26 -13.13 -7.33
N THR A 403 -1.45 -12.10 -7.52
CA THR A 403 -1.90 -10.80 -8.09
C THR A 403 -0.74 -10.05 -8.73
N SER A 404 -0.80 -9.83 -10.03
CA SER A 404 0.13 -9.02 -10.80
C SER A 404 -0.25 -7.53 -10.76
N GLY A 405 0.67 -6.70 -10.28
CA GLY A 405 1.11 -5.54 -11.08
C GLY A 405 0.51 -4.15 -10.85
N GLN A 406 -0.47 -3.93 -9.98
CA GLN A 406 -0.84 -2.56 -9.58
C GLN A 406 -1.13 -2.49 -8.09
N ASN A 407 -0.60 -1.46 -7.41
CA ASN A 407 -1.11 -1.08 -6.10
C ASN A 407 -2.57 -0.65 -6.31
N LEU A 408 -3.50 -1.58 -6.17
CA LEU A 408 -4.96 -1.37 -6.16
C LEU A 408 -5.33 -0.11 -5.36
N ARG A 409 -4.56 0.16 -4.31
CA ARG A 409 -4.61 1.36 -3.47
C ARG A 409 -4.48 2.70 -4.21
N ASP A 410 -3.62 2.79 -5.23
CA ASP A 410 -3.34 4.04 -5.94
C ASP A 410 -4.46 4.32 -6.98
N ASN A 411 -4.90 3.32 -7.73
CA ASN A 411 -6.04 3.45 -8.67
C ASN A 411 -7.35 3.80 -7.95
N LEU A 412 -7.64 3.12 -6.84
CA LEU A 412 -8.86 3.38 -6.06
C LEU A 412 -8.89 4.80 -5.46
N LEU A 413 -7.73 5.40 -5.22
CA LEU A 413 -7.61 6.71 -4.59
C LEU A 413 -7.71 7.85 -5.62
N THR A 414 -7.09 7.69 -6.78
CA THR A 414 -7.26 8.62 -7.92
C THR A 414 -8.73 8.68 -8.31
N HIS A 415 -9.39 7.51 -8.43
CA HIS A 415 -10.82 7.42 -8.72
C HIS A 415 -11.69 8.09 -7.64
N HIS A 416 -11.40 7.87 -6.35
CA HIS A 416 -12.13 8.51 -5.25
C HIS A 416 -12.03 10.04 -5.26
N THR A 417 -10.89 10.59 -5.70
CA THR A 417 -10.66 12.04 -5.69
C THR A 417 -11.30 12.70 -6.90
N TYR A 418 -11.21 12.08 -8.07
CA TYR A 418 -11.91 12.49 -9.28
C TYR A 418 -13.43 12.61 -9.05
N LEU A 419 -14.02 11.62 -8.38
CA LEU A 419 -15.44 11.63 -8.02
C LEU A 419 -15.82 12.77 -7.07
N ARG A 420 -14.88 13.34 -6.31
CA ARG A 420 -15.16 14.43 -5.36
C ARG A 420 -15.09 15.81 -6.02
N THR A 421 -14.13 16.04 -6.94
CA THR A 421 -13.98 17.32 -7.65
C THR A 421 -15.15 17.61 -8.60
N ASN A 422 -15.81 16.57 -9.12
CA ASN A 422 -16.98 16.72 -10.00
C ASN A 422 -18.30 16.96 -9.26
N ILE A 423 -18.28 17.10 -7.93
CA ILE A 423 -19.47 17.38 -7.09
C ILE A 423 -19.47 18.86 -6.62
N GLU A 424 -18.40 19.61 -6.84
CA GLU A 424 -18.25 21.01 -6.38
C GLU A 424 -18.52 22.07 -7.46
N TYR A 425 -19.25 21.74 -8.54
CA TYR A 425 -19.81 22.70 -9.51
C TYR A 425 -21.33 22.62 -9.56
#